data_AF-A0A844IG57-F1
#
_entry.id   AF-A0A844IG57-F1
#
_cell.length_a   1.000
_cell.length_b   1.000
_cell.length_c   1.000
_cell.angle_alpha   90.00
_cell.angle_beta   90.00
_cell.angle_gamma   90.00
#
_symmetry.space_group_name_H-M   'P 1'
#
loop_
_entity.id
_entity.type
_entity.pdbx_description
1 polymer ?
#
loop_
_entity_poly.entity_id
_entity_poly.type
_entity_poly.pdbx_seq_one_letter_code
_entity_poly.pdbx_strand_id
1 'polypeptide(L)'
;MNKIISSAIAVSAITVSSILLSTLDVNILPSQAKPLLKFQEPFNVVRENNCDVSNIPQGIFNYGGSTSWAPIRLKVDSVLQRVCPQFVLRYIQPPSSDPGSVTGIKMLIDDQMAFIQSSRSFRREENTQAKQKGFSLKAISVAIDGIAIGVNDNLNIPGLTITQLKDIYTGRITNWKELGGPNLPIVPLSRDQEASGTTDFFIEYVLNKDKFGKERKFNNLQF
;
A
#
# COMPACT_ATOMS: atom_id res chain seq x y z
N MET A 1 -10.60 -35.29 -0.97
CA MET A 1 -9.56 -34.28 -0.67
C MET A 1 -9.45 -33.36 -1.88
N ASN A 2 -10.21 -32.27 -1.89
CA ASN A 2 -10.19 -31.30 -3.00
C ASN A 2 -9.13 -30.23 -2.70
N LYS A 3 -7.93 -30.36 -3.27
CA LYS A 3 -7.00 -29.23 -3.35
C LYS A 3 -7.61 -28.22 -4.32
N ILE A 4 -8.22 -27.16 -3.78
CA ILE A 4 -8.53 -25.96 -4.55
C ILE A 4 -7.18 -25.31 -4.87
N ILE A 5 -6.63 -25.61 -6.04
CA ILE A 5 -5.49 -24.87 -6.60
C ILE A 5 -6.07 -23.51 -7.02
N SER A 6 -6.09 -22.57 -6.07
CA SER A 6 -6.60 -21.23 -6.34
C SER A 6 -5.60 -20.50 -7.23
N SER A 7 -5.96 -20.31 -8.50
CA SER A 7 -5.28 -19.49 -9.50
C SER A 7 -5.63 -18.02 -9.30
N ALA A 8 -5.41 -17.53 -8.08
CA ALA A 8 -5.77 -16.19 -7.67
C ALA A 8 -4.69 -15.17 -8.08
N ILE A 9 -5.15 -13.96 -8.44
CA ILE A 9 -4.29 -12.78 -8.57
C ILE A 9 -4.62 -11.83 -7.43
N ALA A 10 -3.62 -11.37 -6.68
CA ALA A 10 -3.80 -10.45 -5.58
C ALA A 10 -3.01 -9.15 -5.80
N VAL A 11 -3.67 -8.01 -5.60
CA VAL A 11 -3.00 -6.73 -5.43
C VAL A 11 -2.59 -6.61 -3.97
N SER A 12 -1.29 -6.60 -3.71
CA SER A 12 -0.76 -6.31 -2.37
C SER A 12 0.11 -5.06 -2.44
N ALA A 13 -0.07 -4.16 -1.48
CA ALA A 13 0.91 -3.11 -1.23
C ALA A 13 2.13 -3.80 -0.63
N ILE A 14 3.24 -3.84 -1.36
CA ILE A 14 4.52 -4.22 -0.75
C ILE A 14 5.17 -2.91 -0.38
N THR A 15 5.18 -2.59 0.91
CA THR A 15 6.10 -1.58 1.42
C THR A 15 7.49 -2.17 1.27
N VAL A 16 8.22 -1.77 0.22
CA VAL A 16 9.62 -2.13 0.07
C VAL A 16 10.40 -1.29 1.07
N SER A 17 10.39 -1.74 2.33
CA SER A 17 11.36 -1.32 3.33
C SER A 17 12.40 -2.41 3.44
N SER A 18 13.66 -1.99 3.44
CA SER A 18 14.82 -2.82 3.15
C SER A 18 15.10 -3.94 4.16
N ILE A 19 14.24 -4.12 5.16
CA ILE A 19 14.29 -5.21 6.13
C ILE A 19 13.57 -6.46 5.62
N LEU A 20 12.54 -6.33 4.77
CA LEU A 20 11.71 -7.47 4.35
C LEU A 20 12.33 -8.32 3.22
N LEU A 21 13.35 -7.79 2.53
CA LEU A 21 14.06 -8.51 1.46
C LEU A 21 15.01 -9.60 1.97
N SER A 22 15.28 -9.67 3.28
CA SER A 22 16.12 -10.72 3.87
C SER A 22 15.36 -12.02 4.19
N THR A 23 14.03 -12.00 4.13
CA THR A 23 13.16 -13.14 4.50
C THR A 23 12.23 -13.61 3.39
N LEU A 24 12.24 -12.95 2.23
CA LEU A 24 11.48 -13.34 1.06
C LEU A 24 12.47 -13.81 -0.02
N ASP A 25 12.56 -15.13 -0.22
CA ASP A 25 13.16 -15.72 -1.43
C ASP A 25 12.28 -15.39 -2.64
N VAL A 26 12.36 -14.14 -3.09
CA VAL A 26 11.77 -13.68 -4.34
C VAL A 26 12.72 -14.08 -5.46
N ASN A 27 12.70 -15.36 -5.84
CA ASN A 27 13.30 -15.82 -7.09
C ASN A 27 12.44 -15.34 -8.28
N ILE A 28 12.48 -14.04 -8.54
CA ILE A 28 11.91 -13.41 -9.73
C ILE A 28 13.09 -12.86 -10.50
N LEU A 29 13.46 -13.51 -11.61
CA LEU A 29 13.96 -12.97 -12.90
C LEU A 29 14.64 -14.09 -13.71
N PRO A 30 14.50 -14.13 -15.05
CA PRO A 30 15.22 -15.07 -15.91
C PRO A 30 16.74 -14.85 -15.82
N SER A 31 17.52 -15.93 -15.95
CA SER A 31 18.95 -16.07 -15.62
C SER A 31 19.96 -15.24 -16.45
N GLN A 32 19.54 -14.13 -17.04
CA GLN A 32 20.36 -13.22 -17.84
C GLN A 32 20.17 -11.74 -17.44
N ALA A 33 19.43 -11.44 -16.37
CA ALA A 33 19.40 -10.09 -15.83
C ALA A 33 20.78 -9.74 -15.24
N LYS A 34 21.47 -8.76 -15.84
CA LYS A 34 22.59 -8.04 -15.23
C LYS A 34 22.22 -7.74 -13.77
N PRO A 35 23.10 -7.97 -12.78
CA PRO A 35 22.75 -7.81 -11.37
C PRO A 35 22.21 -6.40 -11.16
N LEU A 36 20.89 -6.30 -10.98
CA LEU A 36 20.19 -5.06 -10.69
C LEU A 36 20.67 -4.63 -9.32
N LEU A 37 21.34 -3.46 -9.29
CA LEU A 37 21.82 -2.73 -8.12
C LEU A 37 22.17 -3.60 -6.91
N LYS A 38 23.47 -3.75 -6.64
CA LYS A 38 23.91 -3.98 -5.26
C LYS A 38 23.28 -2.86 -4.42
N PHE A 39 22.19 -3.15 -3.71
CA PHE A 39 21.68 -2.27 -2.68
C PHE A 39 22.81 -2.17 -1.65
N GLN A 40 23.60 -1.10 -1.73
CA GLN A 40 24.45 -0.69 -0.62
C GLN A 40 23.56 -0.66 0.63
N GLU A 41 24.03 -1.33 1.69
CA GLU A 41 23.50 -1.33 3.05
C GLU A 41 22.39 -0.29 3.26
N PRO A 42 21.13 -0.70 3.34
CA PRO A 42 20.04 0.25 3.20
C PRO A 42 19.93 1.07 4.48
N PHE A 43 20.13 2.37 4.28
CA PHE A 43 20.06 3.44 5.27
C PHE A 43 21.24 3.43 6.25
N ASN A 44 22.02 4.51 6.21
CA ASN A 44 22.75 4.95 7.39
C ASN A 44 21.80 4.87 8.58
N VAL A 45 22.02 3.90 9.47
CA VAL A 45 21.38 3.88 10.79
C VAL A 45 21.56 5.28 11.33
N VAL A 46 20.48 5.98 11.68
CA VAL A 46 20.59 7.30 12.34
C VAL A 46 21.38 7.06 13.63
N ARG A 47 22.69 7.30 13.59
CA ARG A 47 23.62 6.96 14.68
C ARG A 47 23.62 8.02 15.76
N GLU A 48 23.22 9.23 15.40
CA GLU A 48 23.19 10.38 16.29
C GLU A 48 21.85 10.45 17.02
N ASN A 49 21.90 10.60 18.34
CA ASN A 49 20.73 10.73 19.22
C ASN A 49 20.31 12.20 19.37
N ASN A 50 20.43 13.00 18.31
CA ASN A 50 20.12 14.43 18.36
C ASN A 50 19.06 14.79 17.32
N CYS A 51 18.07 15.57 17.76
CA CYS A 51 16.99 16.05 16.90
C CYS A 51 17.51 17.21 16.04
N ASP A 52 18.01 16.89 14.85
CA ASP A 52 18.49 17.87 13.86
C ASP A 52 17.33 18.51 13.07
N VAL A 53 16.31 19.00 13.79
CA VAL A 53 15.15 19.69 13.23
C VAL A 53 14.82 20.90 14.11
N SER A 54 14.97 22.09 13.53
CA SER A 54 14.62 23.35 14.20
C SER A 54 13.12 23.45 14.48
N ASN A 55 12.75 23.99 15.64
CA ASN A 55 11.36 24.26 16.04
C ASN A 55 10.44 23.03 16.03
N ILE A 56 10.97 21.86 16.37
CA ILE A 56 10.15 20.66 16.49
C ILE A 56 9.12 20.84 17.62
N PRO A 57 7.82 20.60 17.36
CA PRO A 57 6.80 20.81 18.37
C PRO A 57 6.87 19.73 19.46
N GLN A 58 6.49 20.11 20.68
CA GLN A 58 6.55 19.24 21.84
C GLN A 58 5.16 18.70 22.19
N GLY A 59 5.07 17.41 22.51
CA GLY A 59 3.84 16.78 22.97
C GLY A 59 3.54 15.45 22.30
N ILE A 60 2.29 15.01 22.41
CA ILE A 60 1.77 13.77 21.85
C ILE A 60 0.97 14.08 20.59
N PHE A 61 1.36 13.49 19.46
CA PHE A 61 0.74 13.68 18.15
C PHE A 61 0.05 12.39 17.72
N ASN A 62 -1.28 12.46 17.66
CA ASN A 62 -2.11 11.37 17.17
C ASN A 62 -1.95 11.23 15.65
N TYR A 63 -1.73 10.01 15.17
CA TYR A 63 -1.64 9.75 13.74
C TYR A 63 -2.20 8.38 13.38
N GLY A 64 -2.48 8.18 12.09
CA GLY A 64 -2.93 6.90 11.54
C GLY A 64 -3.11 6.97 10.02
N GLY A 65 -3.88 6.05 9.45
CA GLY A 65 -4.24 6.07 8.03
C GLY A 65 -3.74 4.84 7.25
N SER A 66 -2.96 5.05 6.19
CA SER A 66 -2.61 4.02 5.21
C SER A 66 -1.94 2.80 5.85
N THR A 67 -2.46 1.61 5.51
CA THR A 67 -1.88 0.33 5.92
C THR A 67 -0.56 0.01 5.20
N SER A 68 -0.23 0.69 4.09
CA SER A 68 1.11 0.60 3.48
C SER A 68 2.21 0.99 4.47
N TRP A 69 1.95 1.88 5.43
CA TRP A 69 2.95 2.31 6.42
C TRP A 69 3.16 1.31 7.56
N ALA A 70 2.20 0.39 7.77
CA ALA A 70 2.17 -0.48 8.94
C ALA A 70 3.46 -1.31 9.15
N PRO A 71 4.10 -1.90 8.11
CA PRO A 71 5.31 -2.71 8.27
C PRO A 71 6.53 -1.92 8.77
N ILE A 72 6.59 -0.61 8.50
CA ILE A 72 7.74 0.23 8.88
C ILE A 72 7.48 1.06 10.12
N ARG A 73 6.21 1.15 10.54
CA ARG A 73 5.72 2.02 11.60
C ARG A 73 6.55 1.92 12.87
N LEU A 74 6.70 0.72 13.43
CA LEU A 74 7.43 0.53 14.70
C LEU A 74 8.90 0.95 14.58
N LYS A 75 9.54 0.72 13.44
CA LYS A 75 10.93 1.13 13.21
C LYS A 75 11.05 2.66 13.15
N VAL A 76 10.16 3.31 12.40
CA VAL A 76 10.15 4.77 12.27
C VAL A 76 9.85 5.42 13.63
N ASP A 77 8.80 4.98 14.31
CA ASP A 77 8.39 5.51 15.62
C ASP A 77 9.52 5.35 16.65
N SER A 78 10.20 4.21 16.67
CA SER A 78 11.33 3.97 17.59
C SER A 78 12.52 4.90 17.30
N VAL A 79 12.80 5.18 16.03
CA VAL A 79 13.85 6.14 15.66
C VAL A 79 13.46 7.54 16.08
N LEU A 80 12.23 7.98 15.80
CA LEU A 80 11.75 9.30 16.18
C LEU A 80 11.72 9.50 17.70
N GLN A 81 11.26 8.49 18.45
CA GLN A 81 11.24 8.54 19.92
C GLN A 81 12.65 8.66 20.52
N ARG A 82 13.66 8.06 19.87
CA ARG A 82 15.06 8.14 20.32
C ARG A 82 15.72 9.47 19.94
N VAL A 83 15.48 9.94 18.72
CA VAL A 83 16.19 11.10 18.13
C VAL A 83 15.51 12.42 18.54
N CYS A 84 14.18 12.42 18.62
CA CYS A 84 13.35 13.58 18.92
C CYS A 84 12.32 13.23 20.03
N PRO A 85 12.77 12.92 21.26
CA PRO A 85 11.90 12.40 22.32
C PRO A 85 10.76 13.33 22.75
N GLN A 86 10.88 14.62 22.48
CA GLN A 86 9.85 15.63 22.73
C GLN A 86 8.67 15.55 21.75
N PHE A 87 8.84 14.90 20.59
CA PHE A 87 7.83 14.72 19.56
C PHE A 87 7.31 13.29 19.61
N VAL A 88 6.35 13.03 20.50
CA VAL A 88 5.86 11.69 20.77
C VAL A 88 4.75 11.34 19.79
N LEU A 89 4.95 10.30 18.99
CA LEU A 89 3.92 9.80 18.09
C LEU A 89 3.03 8.76 18.78
N ARG A 90 1.71 8.90 18.62
CA ARG A 90 0.73 7.92 19.08
C ARG A 90 -0.13 7.45 17.92
N TYR A 91 0.04 6.19 17.53
CA TYR A 91 -0.83 5.57 16.54
C TYR A 91 -2.25 5.40 17.10
N ILE A 92 -3.25 5.79 16.32
CA ILE A 92 -4.66 5.68 16.66
C ILE A 92 -5.32 4.66 15.72
N GLN A 93 -5.83 3.60 16.33
CA GLN A 93 -6.71 2.64 15.66
C GLN A 93 -8.12 3.23 15.55
N PRO A 94 -8.75 3.23 14.35
CA PRO A 94 -10.13 3.68 14.23
C PRO A 94 -11.06 2.76 15.05
N PRO A 95 -12.04 3.33 15.80
CA PRO A 95 -12.84 2.54 16.75
C PRO A 95 -13.91 1.66 16.10
N SER A 96 -14.37 2.02 14.90
CA SER A 96 -15.53 1.39 14.24
C SER A 96 -15.31 1.11 12.75
N SER A 97 -14.07 1.15 12.28
CA SER A 97 -13.71 0.90 10.89
C SER A 97 -12.28 0.41 10.76
N ASP A 98 -11.96 -0.18 9.60
CA ASP A 98 -10.60 -0.61 9.32
C ASP A 98 -9.67 0.59 9.07
N PRO A 99 -8.39 0.49 9.48
CA PRO A 99 -7.40 1.51 9.17
C PRO A 99 -7.15 1.55 7.67
N GLY A 100 -7.01 2.75 7.13
CA GLY A 100 -6.78 2.96 5.71
C GLY A 100 -6.73 4.44 5.38
N SER A 101 -6.35 4.77 4.14
CA SER A 101 -6.25 6.16 3.70
C SER A 101 -7.59 6.88 3.78
N VAL A 102 -8.69 6.23 3.39
CA VAL A 102 -10.03 6.84 3.44
C VAL A 102 -10.44 7.14 4.88
N THR A 103 -10.37 6.14 5.77
CA THR A 103 -10.67 6.29 7.19
C THR A 103 -9.78 7.35 7.84
N GLY A 104 -8.47 7.33 7.57
CA GLY A 104 -7.52 8.30 8.10
C GLY A 104 -7.84 9.73 7.66
N ILE A 105 -8.14 9.95 6.38
CA ILE A 105 -8.51 11.28 5.87
C ILE A 105 -9.79 11.79 6.55
N LYS A 106 -10.79 10.92 6.73
CA LYS A 106 -11.99 11.27 7.48
C LYS A 106 -11.67 11.69 8.92
N MET A 107 -10.87 10.90 9.64
CA MET A 107 -10.48 11.21 11.02
C MET A 107 -9.63 12.49 11.12
N LEU A 108 -8.80 12.80 10.11
CA LEU A 108 -8.08 14.07 10.02
C LEU A 108 -9.04 15.24 9.82
N ILE A 109 -10.01 15.10 8.91
CA ILE A 109 -11.07 16.10 8.69
C ILE A 109 -11.89 16.28 9.98
N ASP A 110 -12.09 15.21 10.74
CA ASP A 110 -12.80 15.21 12.03
C ASP A 110 -11.98 15.68 13.23
N ASP A 111 -10.78 16.25 12.99
CA ASP A 111 -9.89 16.82 14.02
C ASP A 111 -9.46 15.80 15.10
N GLN A 112 -9.43 14.51 14.73
CA GLN A 112 -9.05 13.42 15.64
C GLN A 112 -7.55 13.07 15.54
N MET A 113 -6.90 13.51 14.48
CA MET A 113 -5.51 13.22 14.13
C MET A 113 -4.74 14.52 13.90
N ALA A 114 -3.49 14.58 14.35
CA ALA A 114 -2.58 15.67 14.01
C ALA A 114 -2.11 15.58 12.55
N PHE A 115 -1.88 14.36 12.06
CA PHE A 115 -1.59 14.07 10.66
C PHE A 115 -1.94 12.62 10.33
N ILE A 116 -1.97 12.28 9.04
CA ILE A 116 -2.20 10.92 8.56
C ILE A 116 -1.23 10.52 7.47
N GLN A 117 -1.02 9.21 7.31
CA GLN A 117 -0.42 8.66 6.12
C GLN A 117 -1.50 8.31 5.09
N SER A 118 -1.24 8.63 3.81
CA SER A 118 -2.13 8.28 2.71
C SER A 118 -1.33 7.73 1.54
N SER A 119 -1.84 6.67 0.90
CA SER A 119 -1.28 6.12 -0.35
C SER A 119 -2.03 6.64 -1.59
N ARG A 120 -2.85 7.68 -1.42
CA ARG A 120 -3.51 8.41 -2.50
C ARG A 120 -3.63 9.90 -2.20
N SER A 121 -3.90 10.69 -3.24
CA SER A 121 -4.23 12.10 -3.12
C SER A 121 -5.59 12.33 -2.44
N PHE A 122 -5.78 13.52 -1.88
CA PHE A 122 -7.07 13.96 -1.38
C PHE A 122 -8.06 14.17 -2.54
N ARG A 123 -9.30 13.72 -2.36
CA ARG A 123 -10.39 13.93 -3.30
C ARG A 123 -10.90 15.38 -3.20
N ARG A 124 -11.64 15.84 -4.21
CA ARG A 124 -12.19 17.20 -4.22
C ARG A 124 -13.16 17.40 -3.05
N GLU A 125 -13.97 16.40 -2.77
CA GLU A 125 -14.98 16.40 -1.71
C GLU A 125 -14.32 16.51 -0.33
N GLU A 126 -13.21 15.80 -0.11
CA GLU A 126 -12.42 15.85 1.13
C GLU A 126 -11.83 17.24 1.37
N ASN A 127 -11.31 17.87 0.31
CA ASN A 127 -10.83 19.25 0.39
C ASN A 127 -11.97 20.25 0.70
N THR A 128 -13.14 20.06 0.10
CA THR A 128 -14.31 20.89 0.40
C THR A 128 -14.75 20.73 1.85
N GLN A 129 -14.79 19.50 2.37
CA GLN A 129 -15.15 19.23 3.77
C GLN A 129 -14.17 19.87 4.76
N ALA A 130 -12.86 19.78 4.50
CA ALA A 130 -11.85 20.45 5.32
C ALA A 130 -12.04 21.98 5.32
N LYS A 131 -12.30 22.57 4.15
CA LYS A 131 -12.56 24.02 4.03
C LYS A 131 -13.81 24.45 4.79
N GLN A 132 -14.87 23.64 4.77
CA GLN A 132 -16.08 23.89 5.57
C GLN A 132 -15.80 23.86 7.08
N LYS A 133 -14.78 23.11 7.51
CA LYS A 133 -14.29 23.09 8.89
C LYS A 133 -13.22 24.14 9.20
N GLY A 134 -12.93 25.04 8.25
CA GLY A 134 -12.05 26.19 8.46
C GLY A 134 -10.56 25.93 8.23
N PHE A 135 -10.18 24.80 7.61
CA PHE A 135 -8.77 24.52 7.27
C PHE A 135 -8.61 23.94 5.87
N SER A 136 -7.37 23.81 5.41
CA SER A 136 -7.05 23.19 4.12
C SER A 136 -6.12 22.01 4.31
N LEU A 137 -6.37 20.93 3.56
CA LEU A 137 -5.51 19.76 3.57
C LEU A 137 -4.22 20.04 2.79
N LYS A 138 -3.09 19.59 3.33
CA LYS A 138 -1.78 19.66 2.68
C LYS A 138 -1.15 18.28 2.66
N ALA A 139 -0.70 17.85 1.48
CA ALA A 139 0.04 16.60 1.30
C ALA A 139 1.55 16.88 1.24
N ILE A 140 2.34 16.04 1.89
CA ILE A 140 3.80 16.04 1.82
C ILE A 140 4.24 14.62 1.49
N SER A 141 4.98 14.46 0.39
CA SER A 141 5.54 13.16 0.00
C SER A 141 6.69 12.79 0.93
N VAL A 142 6.55 11.66 1.64
CA VAL A 142 7.54 11.18 2.63
C VAL A 142 8.18 9.85 2.24
N ALA A 143 7.57 9.10 1.33
CA ALA A 143 8.07 7.83 0.84
C ALA A 143 7.49 7.53 -0.54
N ILE A 144 8.16 6.60 -1.24
CA ILE A 144 7.66 5.95 -2.45
C ILE A 144 7.42 4.49 -2.08
N ASP A 145 6.20 3.99 -2.25
CA ASP A 145 5.85 2.57 -2.11
C ASP A 145 5.57 1.92 -3.48
N GLY A 146 5.58 0.59 -3.50
CA GLY A 146 5.34 -0.21 -4.70
C GLY A 146 4.13 -1.12 -4.52
N ILE A 147 3.32 -1.24 -5.56
CA ILE A 147 2.26 -2.25 -5.61
C ILE A 147 2.77 -3.42 -6.45
N ALA A 148 2.76 -4.60 -5.87
CA ALA A 148 3.09 -5.83 -6.59
C ALA A 148 1.81 -6.60 -6.90
N ILE A 149 1.81 -7.21 -8.09
CA ILE A 149 0.78 -8.15 -8.50
C ILE A 149 1.30 -9.56 -8.25
N GLY A 150 0.69 -10.25 -7.30
CA GLY A 150 0.99 -11.64 -7.00
C GLY A 150 0.12 -12.55 -7.86
N VAL A 151 0.74 -13.53 -8.52
CA VAL A 151 0.10 -14.66 -9.21
C VAL A 151 0.55 -15.96 -8.55
N ASN A 152 -0.18 -17.06 -8.76
CA ASN A 152 0.31 -18.38 -8.38
C ASN A 152 1.56 -18.72 -9.22
N ASP A 153 2.65 -19.10 -8.56
CA ASP A 153 3.96 -19.40 -9.17
C ASP A 153 3.91 -20.55 -10.18
N ASN A 154 3.02 -21.52 -9.98
CA ASN A 154 2.83 -22.67 -10.86
C ASN A 154 2.19 -22.31 -12.22
N LEU A 155 1.76 -21.06 -12.43
CA LEU A 155 1.22 -20.62 -13.72
C LEU A 155 2.29 -20.46 -14.81
N ASN A 156 3.56 -20.27 -14.41
CA ASN A 156 4.73 -20.15 -15.30
C ASN A 156 4.52 -19.21 -16.51
N ILE A 157 3.91 -18.05 -16.27
CA ILE A 157 3.71 -16.99 -17.29
C ILE A 157 4.90 -16.04 -17.31
N PRO A 158 5.25 -15.43 -18.46
CA PRO A 158 6.42 -14.54 -18.59
C PRO A 158 6.26 -13.19 -17.87
N GLY A 159 5.07 -12.91 -17.32
CA GLY A 159 4.69 -11.66 -16.69
C GLY A 159 3.39 -11.10 -17.25
N LEU A 160 2.92 -9.98 -16.70
CA LEU A 160 1.69 -9.32 -17.13
C LEU A 160 1.96 -7.84 -17.41
N THR A 161 1.44 -7.38 -18.54
CA THR A 161 1.39 -5.94 -18.87
C THR A 161 0.25 -5.24 -18.13
N ILE A 162 0.34 -3.92 -17.99
CA ILE A 162 -0.74 -3.10 -17.41
C ILE A 162 -2.07 -3.29 -18.16
N THR A 163 -2.03 -3.38 -19.49
CA THR A 163 -3.22 -3.64 -20.30
C THR A 163 -3.82 -5.00 -19.99
N GLN A 164 -3.02 -6.07 -19.89
CA GLN A 164 -3.51 -7.39 -19.50
C GLN A 164 -4.09 -7.40 -18.09
N LEU A 165 -3.47 -6.69 -17.14
CA LEU A 165 -4.03 -6.53 -15.79
C LEU A 165 -5.39 -5.83 -15.83
N LYS A 166 -5.51 -4.73 -16.59
CA LYS A 166 -6.80 -4.07 -16.80
C LYS A 166 -7.82 -5.03 -17.41
N ASP A 167 -7.44 -5.80 -18.42
CA ASP A 167 -8.34 -6.75 -19.09
C ASP A 167 -8.79 -7.87 -18.16
N ILE A 168 -7.90 -8.39 -17.31
CA ILE A 168 -8.23 -9.34 -16.24
C ILE A 168 -9.23 -8.73 -15.26
N TYR A 169 -8.91 -7.56 -14.70
CA TYR A 169 -9.71 -6.96 -13.63
C TYR A 169 -11.03 -6.33 -14.12
N THR A 170 -11.17 -6.10 -15.42
CA THR A 170 -12.43 -5.72 -16.08
C THR A 170 -13.23 -6.93 -16.59
N GLY A 171 -12.66 -8.14 -16.53
CA GLY A 171 -13.31 -9.39 -16.96
C GLY A 171 -13.26 -9.64 -18.47
N ARG A 172 -12.44 -8.91 -19.22
CA ARG A 172 -12.20 -9.16 -20.65
C ARG A 172 -11.31 -10.38 -20.89
N ILE A 173 -10.33 -10.59 -20.03
CA ILE A 173 -9.52 -11.82 -19.99
C ILE A 173 -9.96 -12.61 -18.76
N THR A 174 -10.35 -13.87 -18.96
CA THR A 174 -10.95 -14.68 -17.90
C THR A 174 -10.27 -16.03 -17.72
N ASN A 175 -9.32 -16.38 -18.58
CA ASN A 175 -8.59 -17.64 -18.52
C ASN A 175 -7.08 -17.45 -18.76
N TRP A 176 -6.27 -18.15 -17.97
CA TRP A 176 -4.81 -18.07 -18.05
C TRP A 176 -4.23 -18.50 -19.41
N LYS A 177 -4.93 -19.34 -20.18
CA LYS A 177 -4.51 -19.73 -21.54
C LYS A 177 -4.45 -18.56 -22.51
N GLU A 178 -5.24 -17.50 -22.28
CA GLU A 178 -5.23 -16.28 -23.09
C GLU A 178 -3.93 -15.47 -22.89
N LEU A 179 -3.15 -15.83 -21.87
CA LEU A 179 -1.90 -15.19 -21.45
C LEU A 179 -0.70 -16.14 -21.55
N GLY A 180 -0.86 -17.28 -22.24
CA GLY A 180 0.18 -18.29 -22.39
C GLY A 180 0.35 -19.24 -21.19
N GLY A 181 -0.57 -19.21 -20.23
CA GLY A 181 -0.60 -20.11 -19.08
C GLY A 181 -1.47 -21.36 -19.31
N PRO A 182 -1.74 -22.15 -18.25
CA PRO A 182 -2.62 -23.33 -18.33
C PRO A 182 -4.08 -22.94 -18.60
N ASN A 183 -4.90 -23.88 -19.09
CA ASN A 183 -6.35 -23.70 -19.26
C ASN A 183 -7.07 -23.70 -17.90
N LEU A 184 -6.94 -22.60 -17.17
CA LEU A 184 -7.53 -22.39 -15.84
C LEU A 184 -8.25 -21.03 -15.80
N PRO A 185 -9.43 -20.93 -15.16
CA PRO A 185 -10.10 -19.66 -14.95
C PRO A 185 -9.26 -18.74 -14.06
N ILE A 186 -9.38 -17.43 -14.30
CA ILE A 186 -8.76 -16.38 -13.50
C ILE A 186 -9.75 -15.93 -12.44
N VAL A 187 -9.29 -15.81 -11.20
CA VAL A 187 -10.06 -15.22 -10.09
C VAL A 187 -9.34 -13.96 -9.60
N PRO A 188 -9.76 -12.76 -10.04
CA PRO A 188 -9.18 -11.51 -9.55
C PRO A 188 -9.56 -11.26 -8.09
N LEU A 189 -8.57 -11.04 -7.23
CA LEU A 189 -8.77 -10.61 -5.85
C LEU A 189 -8.45 -9.12 -5.70
N SER A 190 -9.27 -8.42 -4.92
CA SER A 190 -8.94 -7.10 -4.40
C SER A 190 -9.39 -6.95 -2.95
N ARG A 191 -8.86 -5.92 -2.28
CA ARG A 191 -9.44 -5.43 -1.02
C ARG A 191 -10.69 -4.60 -1.31
N ASP A 192 -11.48 -4.38 -0.27
CA ASP A 192 -12.59 -3.42 -0.31
C ASP A 192 -12.08 -2.05 -0.75
N GLN A 193 -12.82 -1.43 -1.67
CA GLN A 193 -12.52 -0.12 -2.21
C GLN A 193 -12.78 0.99 -1.19
N GLU A 194 -13.72 0.80 -0.27
CA GLU A 194 -14.16 1.86 0.64
C GLU A 194 -13.12 2.23 1.70
N ALA A 195 -12.16 1.35 2.00
CA ALA A 195 -11.10 1.59 2.98
C ALA A 195 -9.68 1.72 2.38
N SER A 196 -9.46 1.26 1.14
CA SER A 196 -8.11 0.98 0.62
C SER A 196 -7.58 2.05 -0.35
N GLY A 197 -6.61 2.86 0.10
CA GLY A 197 -5.86 3.77 -0.76
C GLY A 197 -5.10 3.06 -1.90
N THR A 198 -4.60 1.85 -1.65
CA THR A 198 -3.95 1.00 -2.67
C THR A 198 -4.94 0.58 -3.76
N THR A 199 -6.20 0.33 -3.41
CA THR A 199 -7.25 -0.02 -4.38
C THR A 199 -7.61 1.21 -5.21
N ASP A 200 -7.73 2.38 -4.58
CA ASP A 200 -7.95 3.65 -5.29
C ASP A 200 -6.82 3.93 -6.29
N PHE A 201 -5.56 3.77 -5.87
CA PHE A 201 -4.41 3.89 -6.77
C PHE A 201 -4.50 2.91 -7.94
N PHE A 202 -4.80 1.64 -7.67
CA PHE A 202 -4.94 0.62 -8.72
C PHE A 202 -6.03 0.97 -9.73
N ILE A 203 -7.18 1.48 -9.27
CA ILE A 203 -8.26 1.95 -10.15
C ILE A 203 -7.77 3.10 -11.03
N GLU A 204 -7.08 4.09 -10.45
CA GLU A 204 -6.63 5.26 -11.18
C GLU A 204 -5.56 4.92 -12.23
N TYR A 205 -4.54 4.14 -11.84
CA TYR A 205 -3.35 3.95 -12.67
C TYR A 205 -3.34 2.64 -13.48
N VAL A 206 -4.04 1.59 -13.03
CA VAL A 206 -4.11 0.30 -13.76
C VAL A 206 -5.43 0.19 -14.51
N LEU A 207 -6.56 0.48 -13.87
CA LEU A 207 -7.86 0.40 -14.56
C LEU A 207 -8.15 1.63 -15.43
N ASN A 208 -7.36 2.70 -15.27
CA ASN A 208 -7.63 4.00 -15.90
C ASN A 208 -9.06 4.47 -15.60
N LYS A 209 -9.45 4.39 -14.32
CA LYS A 209 -10.77 4.78 -13.77
C LYS A 209 -11.96 3.92 -14.25
N ASP A 210 -11.71 2.81 -14.94
CA ASP A 210 -12.75 1.82 -15.22
C ASP A 210 -13.20 1.10 -13.95
N LYS A 211 -14.42 0.56 -14.00
CA LYS A 211 -14.98 -0.27 -12.93
C LYS A 211 -14.41 -1.68 -12.99
N PHE A 212 -14.27 -2.30 -11.82
CA PHE A 212 -13.99 -3.73 -11.73
C PHE A 212 -15.10 -4.57 -12.39
N GLY A 213 -14.70 -5.70 -12.97
CA GLY A 213 -15.61 -6.73 -13.47
C GLY A 213 -16.37 -7.44 -12.35
N LYS A 214 -17.46 -8.12 -12.72
CA LYS A 214 -18.39 -8.77 -11.77
C LYS A 214 -17.79 -9.98 -11.03
N GLU A 215 -16.78 -10.64 -11.61
CA GLU A 215 -16.20 -11.89 -11.13
C GLU A 215 -15.10 -11.71 -10.05
N ARG A 216 -14.87 -10.48 -9.60
CA ARG A 216 -13.86 -10.17 -8.58
C ARG A 216 -14.31 -10.62 -7.20
N LYS A 217 -13.43 -11.32 -6.47
CA LYS A 217 -13.67 -11.66 -5.06
C LYS A 217 -12.94 -10.68 -4.13
N PHE A 218 -13.58 -10.34 -3.02
CA PHE A 218 -12.94 -9.60 -1.95
C PHE A 218 -12.18 -10.57 -1.05
N ASN A 219 -10.93 -10.23 -0.75
CA ASN A 219 -10.13 -11.01 0.17
C ASN A 219 -10.19 -10.37 1.56
N ASN A 220 -10.72 -11.10 2.55
CA ASN A 220 -10.80 -10.67 3.96
C ASN A 220 -9.51 -11.00 4.75
N LEU A 221 -8.36 -11.13 4.07
CA LEU A 221 -7.09 -11.34 4.76
C LEU A 221 -6.70 -10.04 5.46
N GLN A 222 -6.91 -10.00 6.77
CA GLN A 222 -6.26 -9.07 7.68
C GLN A 222 -4.78 -9.47 7.75
N PHE A 223 -3.90 -8.57 7.33
CA PHE A 223 -2.44 -8.69 7.55
C PHE A 223 -2.09 -8.02 8.87
#